data_AF-A0A975SRI1-F1
#
_entry.id   AF-A0A975SRI1-F1
#
_cell.length_a   1.000
_cell.length_b   1.000
_cell.length_c   1.000
_cell.angle_alpha   90.00
_cell.angle_beta   90.00
_cell.angle_gamma   90.00
#
_symmetry.space_group_name_H-M   'P 1'
#
loop_
_entity.id
_entity.type
_entity.pdbx_description
1 polymer ?
#
loop_
_entity_poly.entity_id
_entity_poly.type
_entity_poly.pdbx_seq_one_letter_code
_entity_poly.pdbx_strand_id
1 'polypeptide(L)'
;MADESRVRKVEERIQQTVARMLGRRIKDPRLGFVTITDVRATGDLQHASIFYTVLGDEEDRKATARAFESAKGIIRSEVGKALGIRLTPTIEFILDALPETAAAIEDALSAARAKDAEIAKVAANATYAGGEDPYRRPGEYETDWDAADQGEAFDLAGQGDQDEGAEDRRCESASRESTREDRAGTL
;
A
#
# COMPACT_ATOMS: atom_id res chain seq x y z
N MET A 1 19.82 17.59 19.37
CA MET A 1 19.00 16.44 19.83
C MET A 1 18.11 16.75 21.04
N ALA A 2 18.27 17.88 21.75
CA ALA A 2 17.43 18.20 22.92
C ALA A 2 15.97 18.53 22.54
N ASP A 3 15.73 19.12 21.38
CA ASP A 3 14.40 19.64 21.00
C ASP A 3 13.38 18.56 20.63
N GLU A 4 13.77 17.50 19.91
CA GLU A 4 12.84 16.47 19.46
C GLU A 4 12.19 15.71 20.65
N SER A 5 12.97 15.43 21.69
CA SER A 5 12.45 14.80 22.91
C SER A 5 11.45 15.69 23.66
N ARG A 6 11.62 17.01 23.57
CA ARG A 6 10.72 17.99 24.16
C ARG A 6 9.44 18.11 23.34
N VAL A 7 9.56 18.14 22.02
CA VAL A 7 8.42 18.16 21.09
C VAL A 7 7.52 16.96 21.32
N ARG A 8 8.08 15.74 21.35
CA ARG A 8 7.31 14.50 21.60
C ARG A 8 6.54 14.53 22.92
N LYS A 9 7.16 15.02 24.00
CA LYS A 9 6.49 15.16 25.31
C LYS A 9 5.33 16.16 25.25
N VAL A 10 5.48 17.24 24.48
CA VAL A 10 4.43 18.24 24.29
C VAL A 10 3.29 17.66 23.46
N GLU A 11 3.59 16.96 22.37
CA GLU A 11 2.62 16.26 21.53
C GLU A 11 1.78 15.27 22.35
N GLU A 12 2.43 14.37 23.09
CA GLU A 12 1.76 13.38 23.94
C GLU A 12 0.88 14.05 25.01
N ARG A 13 1.36 15.17 25.57
CA ARG A 13 0.60 15.92 26.57
C ARG A 13 -0.61 16.63 25.97
N ILE A 14 -0.49 17.18 24.76
CA ILE A 14 -1.61 17.76 24.01
C ILE A 14 -2.63 16.66 23.72
N GLN A 15 -2.19 15.53 23.18
CA GLN A 15 -3.05 14.39 22.84
C GLN A 15 -3.86 13.92 24.05
N GLN A 16 -3.21 13.66 25.19
CA GLN A 16 -3.90 13.25 26.42
C GLN A 16 -4.89 14.30 26.94
N THR A 17 -4.54 15.58 26.84
CA THR A 17 -5.39 16.67 27.32
C THR A 17 -6.65 16.78 26.46
N VAL A 18 -6.47 16.77 25.14
CA VAL A 18 -7.56 16.86 24.17
C VAL A 18 -8.45 15.63 24.26
N ALA A 19 -7.89 14.41 24.28
CA ALA A 19 -8.65 13.17 24.44
C ALA A 19 -9.49 13.16 25.74
N ARG A 20 -8.92 13.61 26.86
CA ARG A 20 -9.64 13.75 28.12
C ARG A 20 -10.76 14.79 28.04
N MET A 21 -10.52 15.90 27.33
CA MET A 21 -11.50 16.96 27.15
C MET A 21 -12.70 16.47 26.32
N LEU A 22 -12.44 15.76 25.22
CA LEU A 22 -13.48 15.16 24.38
C LEU A 22 -14.29 14.14 25.18
N GLY A 23 -13.62 13.19 25.87
CA GLY A 23 -14.31 12.14 26.62
C GLY A 23 -15.15 12.62 27.80
N ARG A 24 -14.82 13.76 28.41
CA ARG A 24 -15.55 14.32 29.58
C ARG A 24 -16.57 15.40 29.23
N ARG A 25 -16.27 16.24 28.24
CA ARG A 25 -16.94 17.54 28.07
C ARG A 25 -17.72 17.65 26.74
N ILE A 26 -17.51 16.74 25.80
CA ILE A 26 -18.14 16.77 24.48
C ILE A 26 -18.96 15.50 24.27
N LYS A 27 -20.18 15.50 24.81
CA LYS A 27 -21.28 14.61 24.41
C LYS A 27 -22.33 15.46 23.71
N ASP A 28 -21.93 16.13 22.64
CA ASP A 28 -22.87 16.89 21.81
C ASP A 28 -23.38 15.94 20.72
N PRO A 29 -24.70 15.74 20.57
CA PRO A 29 -25.24 14.86 19.52
C PRO A 29 -24.85 15.28 18.09
N ARG A 30 -24.28 16.48 17.90
CA ARG A 30 -23.73 16.96 16.62
C ARG A 30 -22.29 16.56 16.36
N LEU A 31 -21.56 16.14 17.39
CA LEU A 31 -20.26 15.49 17.26
C LEU A 31 -20.51 13.99 17.31
N GLY A 32 -20.23 13.30 16.20
CA GLY A 32 -20.22 11.84 16.17
C GLY A 32 -19.17 11.26 17.12
N PHE A 33 -18.96 9.95 17.09
CA PHE A 33 -17.87 9.34 17.84
C PHE A 33 -16.53 9.75 17.24
N VAL A 34 -15.91 10.80 17.81
CA VAL A 34 -14.61 11.31 17.38
C VAL A 34 -13.49 10.67 18.19
N THR A 35 -12.47 10.19 17.48
CA THR A 35 -11.23 9.68 18.08
C THR A 35 -10.05 10.51 17.60
N ILE A 36 -9.12 10.83 18.50
CA ILE A 36 -7.86 11.50 18.15
C ILE A 36 -6.83 10.41 17.87
N THR A 37 -6.27 10.38 16.66
CA THR A 37 -5.27 9.39 16.25
C THR A 37 -3.87 9.83 16.67
N ASP A 38 -3.48 11.05 16.29
CA ASP A 38 -2.11 11.55 16.44
C ASP A 38 -2.08 13.07 16.61
N VAL A 39 -0.99 13.60 17.15
CA VAL A 39 -0.72 15.04 17.26
C VAL A 39 0.71 15.31 16.84
N ARG A 40 0.88 16.24 15.89
CA ARG A 40 2.20 16.67 15.43
C ARG A 40 2.40 18.14 15.70
N ALA A 41 3.50 18.49 16.35
CA ALA A 41 3.89 19.85 16.61
C ALA A 41 5.14 20.22 15.81
N THR A 42 5.24 21.49 15.43
CA THR A 42 6.45 22.00 14.79
C THR A 42 7.59 22.08 15.80
N GLY A 43 8.84 22.06 15.31
CA GLY A 43 10.03 22.08 16.18
C GLY A 43 10.13 23.31 17.10
N ASP A 44 9.47 24.41 16.72
CA ASP A 44 9.36 25.65 17.50
C ASP A 44 8.12 25.69 18.41
N LEU A 45 7.28 24.65 18.40
CA LEU A 45 6.04 24.51 19.19
C LEU A 45 5.03 25.64 18.98
N GLN A 46 5.10 26.35 17.86
CA GLN A 46 4.15 27.41 17.54
C GLN A 46 2.89 26.88 16.87
N HIS A 47 2.99 25.73 16.18
CA HIS A 47 1.89 25.08 15.48
C HIS A 47 1.76 23.64 15.92
N ALA A 48 0.53 23.18 16.08
CA ALA A 48 0.20 21.79 16.36
C ALA A 48 -0.98 21.34 15.50
N SER A 49 -0.78 20.27 14.74
CA SER A 49 -1.80 19.62 13.92
C SER A 49 -2.31 18.38 14.64
N ILE A 50 -3.62 18.32 14.87
CA ILE A 50 -4.30 17.21 15.55
C ILE A 50 -5.05 16.41 14.49
N PHE A 51 -4.71 15.12 14.39
CA PHE A 51 -5.35 14.18 13.49
C PHE A 51 -6.51 13.49 14.22
N TYR A 52 -7.70 13.52 13.62
CA TYR A 52 -8.88 12.91 14.19
C TYR A 52 -9.68 12.13 13.16
N THR A 53 -10.31 11.07 13.61
CA THR A 53 -11.27 10.30 12.83
C THR A 53 -12.67 10.47 13.40
N VAL A 54 -13.66 10.45 12.53
CA VAL A 54 -15.08 10.51 12.88
C VAL A 54 -15.71 9.22 12.39
N LEU A 55 -16.33 8.49 13.31
CA LEU A 55 -17.18 7.37 12.95
C LEU A 55 -18.57 7.91 12.55
N GLY A 56 -18.87 7.90 11.25
CA GLY A 56 -20.13 8.40 10.70
C GLY A 56 -20.04 8.73 9.20
N ASP A 57 -21.10 9.33 8.68
CA ASP A 57 -21.22 9.72 7.27
C ASP A 57 -20.53 11.06 6.98
N GLU A 58 -20.44 11.43 5.71
CA GLU A 58 -19.81 12.69 5.27
C GLU A 58 -20.47 13.95 5.88
N GLU A 59 -21.77 13.89 6.18
CA GLU A 59 -22.46 14.98 6.88
C GLU A 59 -21.98 15.14 8.33
N ASP A 60 -21.73 14.03 9.04
CA ASP A 60 -21.20 14.02 10.40
C ASP A 60 -19.77 14.55 10.44
N ARG A 61 -18.95 14.21 9.43
CA ARG A 61 -17.60 14.75 9.28
C ARG A 61 -17.62 16.28 9.14
N LYS A 62 -18.50 16.81 8.29
CA LYS A 62 -18.66 18.27 8.10
C LYS A 62 -19.21 18.97 9.35
N ALA A 63 -20.19 18.37 10.02
CA ALA A 63 -20.74 18.89 11.27
C ALA A 63 -19.67 18.95 12.36
N THR A 64 -18.89 17.88 12.48
CA THR A 64 -17.78 17.76 13.43
C THR A 64 -16.66 18.77 13.15
N ALA A 65 -16.29 18.97 11.88
CA ALA A 65 -15.29 19.97 11.50
C ALA A 65 -15.70 21.39 11.93
N ARG A 66 -16.98 21.75 11.72
CA ARG A 66 -17.53 23.06 12.17
C ARG A 66 -17.54 23.17 13.69
N ALA A 67 -17.84 22.08 14.39
CA ALA A 67 -17.83 22.04 15.84
C ALA A 67 -16.41 22.24 16.40
N PHE A 68 -15.40 21.59 15.80
CA PHE A 68 -13.99 21.79 16.18
C PHE A 68 -13.51 23.21 15.91
N GLU A 69 -13.89 23.83 14.79
CA GLU A 69 -13.50 25.21 14.52
C GLU A 69 -14.10 26.18 15.56
N SER A 70 -15.35 25.94 15.96
CA SER A 70 -16.02 26.71 17.02
C SER A 70 -15.38 26.47 18.40
N ALA A 71 -14.97 25.24 18.69
CA ALA A 71 -14.37 24.83 19.96
C ALA A 71 -12.86 25.11 20.04
N LYS A 72 -12.21 25.51 18.93
CA LYS A 72 -10.76 25.74 18.83
C LYS A 72 -10.21 26.67 19.91
N GLY A 73 -10.94 27.74 20.22
CA GLY A 73 -10.57 28.67 21.30
C GLY A 73 -10.56 27.99 22.68
N ILE A 74 -11.60 27.23 23.00
CA ILE A 74 -11.73 26.51 24.27
C ILE A 74 -10.64 25.44 24.39
N ILE A 75 -10.42 24.67 23.33
CA ILE A 75 -9.39 23.62 23.27
C ILE A 75 -8.01 24.25 23.48
N ARG A 76 -7.70 25.34 22.78
CA ARG A 76 -6.42 26.05 22.94
C ARG A 76 -6.21 26.54 24.36
N SER A 77 -7.24 27.12 24.98
CA SER A 77 -7.15 27.60 26.36
C SER A 77 -6.90 26.47 27.38
N GLU A 78 -7.56 25.33 27.23
CA GLU A 78 -7.31 24.17 28.10
C GLU A 78 -5.94 23.55 27.89
N VAL A 79 -5.50 23.44 26.64
CA VAL A 79 -4.15 22.96 26.30
C VAL A 79 -3.07 23.88 26.89
N GLY A 80 -3.24 25.21 26.79
CA GLY A 80 -2.33 26.17 27.41
C GLY A 80 -2.23 26.00 28.93
N LYS A 81 -3.37 25.79 29.61
CA LYS A 81 -3.40 25.50 31.06
C LYS A 81 -2.73 24.17 31.41
N ALA A 82 -2.91 23.14 30.59
CA ALA A 82 -2.39 21.80 30.84
C ALA A 82 -0.88 21.67 30.57
N LEU A 83 -0.35 22.44 29.60
CA LEU A 83 1.06 22.47 29.26
C LEU A 83 1.87 23.40 30.17
N GLY A 84 1.25 24.48 30.68
CA GLY A 84 1.94 25.46 31.53
C GLY A 84 3.08 26.22 30.82
N ILE A 85 3.02 26.29 29.49
CA ILE A 85 4.04 26.93 28.65
C ILE A 85 3.68 28.38 28.32
N ARG A 86 4.70 29.21 28.12
CA ARG A 86 4.52 30.65 27.85
C ARG A 86 3.78 30.92 26.53
N LEU A 87 4.07 30.14 25.50
CA LEU A 87 3.44 30.25 24.18
C LEU A 87 2.63 28.98 23.93
N THR A 88 1.31 29.15 23.78
CA THR A 88 0.43 28.02 23.43
C THR A 88 0.41 27.87 21.90
N PRO A 89 0.62 26.67 21.36
CA PRO A 89 0.59 26.45 19.91
C PRO A 89 -0.78 26.81 19.33
N THR A 90 -0.78 27.26 18.08
CA THR A 90 -1.98 27.32 17.27
C THR A 90 -2.36 25.91 16.84
N ILE A 91 -3.61 25.52 17.11
CA ILE A 91 -4.09 24.17 16.86
C ILE A 91 -4.85 24.14 15.53
N GLU A 92 -4.51 23.18 14.69
CA GLU A 92 -5.22 22.84 13.46
C GLU A 92 -5.79 21.42 13.56
N PHE A 93 -7.00 21.22 13.03
CA PHE A 93 -7.67 19.92 13.04
C PHE A 93 -7.67 19.34 11.64
N ILE A 94 -7.11 18.15 11.48
CA ILE A 94 -7.00 17.45 10.20
C ILE A 94 -7.78 16.15 10.30
N LEU A 95 -8.71 15.94 9.37
CA LEU A 95 -9.44 14.68 9.28
C LEU A 95 -8.48 13.59 8.79
N ASP A 96 -8.45 12.49 9.52
CA ASP A 96 -7.64 11.33 9.22
C ASP A 96 -8.42 10.36 8.30
N ALA A 97 -7.84 10.05 7.14
CA ALA A 97 -8.39 9.11 6.15
C ALA A 97 -8.00 7.64 6.42
N LEU A 98 -7.14 7.39 7.43
CA LEU A 98 -6.68 6.05 7.81
C LEU A 98 -7.78 4.97 8.00
N PRO A 99 -8.99 5.22 8.54
CA PRO A 99 -9.97 4.14 8.73
C PRO A 99 -10.46 3.52 7.41
N GLU A 100 -10.57 4.30 6.32
CA GLU A 100 -11.00 3.77 5.02
C GLU A 100 -9.96 2.83 4.42
N THR A 101 -8.68 3.06 4.72
CA THR A 101 -7.57 2.23 4.22
C THR A 101 -7.50 0.89 4.95
N ALA A 102 -7.82 0.85 6.25
CA ALA A 102 -7.82 -0.38 7.03
C ALA A 102 -8.84 -1.40 6.49
N ALA A 103 -10.06 -0.96 6.17
CA ALA A 103 -11.08 -1.80 5.56
C ALA A 103 -10.61 -2.38 4.21
N ALA A 104 -10.01 -1.55 3.36
CA ALA A 104 -9.48 -2.01 2.07
C ALA A 104 -8.37 -3.07 2.21
N ILE A 105 -7.52 -2.95 3.24
CA ILE A 105 -6.47 -3.95 3.52
C ILE A 105 -7.10 -5.25 4.03
N GLU A 106 -8.09 -5.18 4.92
CA GLU A 106 -8.81 -6.36 5.41
C GLU A 106 -9.50 -7.11 4.27
N ASP A 107 -10.16 -6.37 3.37
CA ASP A 107 -10.80 -6.94 2.18
C ASP A 107 -9.77 -7.65 1.29
N ALA A 108 -8.64 -7.00 1.02
CA ALA A 108 -7.56 -7.60 0.21
C ALA A 108 -6.98 -8.87 0.86
N LEU A 109 -6.79 -8.88 2.18
CA LEU A 109 -6.33 -10.05 2.92
C LEU A 109 -7.35 -11.19 2.89
N SER A 110 -8.64 -10.88 3.02
CA SER A 110 -9.71 -11.88 2.96
C SER A 110 -9.77 -12.54 1.58
N ALA A 111 -9.65 -11.75 0.51
CA ALA A 111 -9.63 -12.23 -0.87
C ALA A 111 -8.40 -13.08 -1.16
N ALA A 112 -7.22 -12.72 -0.64
CA ALA A 112 -6.01 -13.53 -0.78
C ALA A 112 -6.15 -14.89 -0.09
N ARG A 113 -6.65 -14.91 1.17
CA ARG A 113 -6.88 -16.16 1.90
C ARG A 113 -7.87 -17.10 1.20
N ALA A 114 -8.91 -16.55 0.58
CA ALA A 114 -9.87 -17.34 -0.19
C ALA A 114 -9.20 -18.02 -1.39
N LYS A 115 -8.39 -17.28 -2.16
CA LYS A 115 -7.63 -17.83 -3.30
C LYS A 115 -6.60 -18.87 -2.86
N ASP A 116 -5.88 -18.62 -1.77
CA ASP A 116 -4.90 -19.57 -1.25
C ASP A 116 -5.57 -20.88 -0.80
N ALA A 117 -6.75 -20.80 -0.20
CA ALA A 117 -7.53 -21.98 0.17
C ALA A 117 -8.03 -22.77 -1.05
N GLU A 118 -8.36 -22.10 -2.16
CA GLU A 118 -8.71 -22.76 -3.42
C GLU A 118 -7.49 -23.46 -4.03
N ILE A 119 -6.34 -22.79 -4.09
CA ILE A 119 -5.08 -23.38 -4.57
C ILE A 119 -4.68 -24.57 -3.71
N ALA A 120 -4.84 -24.50 -2.39
CA ALA A 120 -4.54 -25.61 -1.50
C ALA A 120 -5.44 -26.83 -1.76
N LYS A 121 -6.73 -26.62 -2.06
CA LYS A 121 -7.65 -27.71 -2.44
C LYS A 121 -7.28 -28.32 -3.80
N VAL A 122 -6.88 -27.49 -4.75
CA VAL A 122 -6.43 -27.95 -6.07
C VAL A 122 -5.13 -28.74 -5.93
N ALA A 123 -4.16 -28.26 -5.16
CA ALA A 123 -2.91 -28.93 -4.88
C ALA A 123 -3.09 -30.28 -4.17
N ALA A 124 -4.04 -30.36 -3.21
CA ALA A 124 -4.35 -31.61 -2.52
C ALA A 124 -4.90 -32.70 -3.45
N ASN A 125 -5.54 -32.30 -4.56
CA ASN A 125 -6.10 -33.22 -5.56
C ASN A 125 -5.22 -33.32 -6.82
N ALA A 126 -4.11 -32.59 -6.88
CA ALA A 126 -3.25 -32.57 -8.06
C ALA A 126 -2.34 -33.79 -8.06
N THR A 127 -2.44 -34.60 -9.11
CA THR A 127 -1.48 -35.65 -9.41
C THR A 127 -0.22 -35.03 -10.00
N TYR A 128 0.96 -35.50 -9.60
CA TYR A 128 2.24 -35.03 -10.15
C TYR A 128 2.28 -35.25 -11.66
N ALA A 129 2.79 -34.26 -12.42
CA ALA A 129 2.81 -34.29 -13.88
C ALA A 129 3.81 -35.31 -14.48
N GLY A 130 4.54 -36.06 -13.64
CA GLY A 130 5.46 -37.12 -14.04
C GLY A 130 5.10 -38.48 -13.42
N GLY A 131 5.58 -39.56 -14.05
CA GLY A 131 5.54 -40.89 -13.44
C GLY A 131 6.53 -41.04 -12.28
N GLU A 132 6.52 -42.20 -11.64
CA GLU A 132 7.29 -42.54 -10.42
C GLU A 132 8.82 -42.48 -10.60
N ASP A 133 9.32 -42.43 -11.84
CA ASP A 133 10.75 -42.30 -12.15
C ASP A 133 10.99 -41.25 -13.25
N PRO A 134 11.55 -40.07 -12.91
CA PRO A 134 11.83 -39.00 -13.85
C PRO A 134 13.13 -39.20 -14.65
N TYR A 135 13.89 -40.27 -14.41
CA TYR A 135 15.19 -40.50 -15.07
C TYR A 135 15.13 -41.54 -16.19
N ARG A 136 15.88 -41.27 -17.26
CA ARG A 136 16.10 -42.22 -18.35
C ARG A 136 16.93 -43.40 -17.84
N ARG A 137 16.41 -44.62 -17.99
CA ARG A 137 17.10 -45.85 -17.57
C ARG A 137 18.35 -46.08 -18.44
N PRO A 138 19.52 -46.41 -17.85
CA PRO A 138 20.70 -46.77 -18.63
C PRO A 138 20.45 -48.10 -19.36
N GLY A 139 20.45 -48.08 -20.70
CA GLY A 139 20.27 -49.27 -21.54
C GLY A 139 19.57 -49.03 -22.88
N GLU A 140 18.82 -47.94 -23.03
CA GLU A 140 18.19 -47.56 -24.31
C GLU A 140 19.08 -46.56 -25.07
N TYR A 141 20.20 -47.08 -25.54
CA TYR A 141 20.84 -46.60 -26.76
C TYR A 141 20.83 -47.79 -27.72
N GLU A 142 19.88 -47.84 -28.65
CA GLU A 142 20.15 -48.58 -29.87
C GLU A 142 21.26 -47.82 -30.59
N THR A 143 22.43 -48.44 -30.63
CA THR A 143 23.58 -48.00 -31.41
C THR A 143 23.22 -48.06 -32.89
N ASP A 144 22.63 -47.00 -33.45
CA ASP A 144 22.52 -46.83 -34.90
C ASP A 144 23.82 -46.23 -35.44
N TRP A 145 24.90 -47.00 -35.38
CA TRP A 145 26.23 -46.56 -35.81
C TRP A 145 27.03 -47.56 -36.64
N ASP A 146 26.46 -48.66 -37.16
CA ASP A 146 27.19 -49.54 -38.07
C ASP A 146 26.28 -50.18 -39.14
N ALA A 147 26.09 -49.49 -40.27
CA ALA A 147 25.82 -50.12 -41.56
C ALA A 147 26.42 -49.26 -42.68
N ALA A 148 27.58 -49.72 -43.18
CA ALA A 148 28.33 -49.10 -44.25
C ALA A 148 27.66 -49.25 -45.62
N ASP A 149 27.88 -48.23 -46.45
CA ASP A 149 28.26 -48.29 -47.87
C ASP A 149 27.35 -49.04 -48.87
N GLN A 150 26.69 -48.25 -49.73
CA GLN A 150 26.78 -48.38 -51.19
C GLN A 150 26.21 -47.11 -51.83
N GLY A 151 27.07 -46.37 -52.51
CA GLY A 151 26.77 -45.04 -53.04
C GLY A 151 25.86 -45.02 -54.26
N GLU A 152 25.25 -43.86 -54.47
CA GLU A 152 24.93 -43.35 -55.80
C GLU A 152 25.33 -41.88 -55.87
N ALA A 153 26.09 -41.53 -56.92
CA ALA A 153 26.49 -40.17 -57.20
C ALA A 153 25.26 -39.37 -57.68
N PHE A 154 24.89 -38.32 -56.96
CA PHE A 154 23.89 -37.36 -57.43
C PHE A 154 24.54 -35.98 -57.59
N ASP A 155 24.68 -35.58 -58.85
CA ASP A 155 25.28 -34.32 -59.29
C ASP A 155 24.56 -33.10 -58.69
N LEU A 156 25.34 -32.24 -58.04
CA LEU A 156 24.90 -30.94 -57.54
C LEU A 156 24.98 -29.90 -58.66
N ALA A 157 23.82 -29.58 -59.24
CA ALA A 157 23.64 -28.32 -59.97
C ALA A 157 22.21 -27.81 -59.80
N GLY A 158 22.07 -26.58 -59.30
CA GLY A 158 20.96 -25.72 -59.68
C GLY A 158 20.09 -25.19 -58.54
N GLN A 159 20.41 -23.96 -58.14
CA GLN A 159 19.50 -22.85 -57.83
C GLN A 159 18.26 -23.05 -56.96
N GLY A 160 18.17 -22.20 -55.93
CA GLY A 160 17.07 -21.24 -55.89
C GLY A 160 16.22 -21.27 -54.63
N ASP A 161 16.34 -20.17 -53.87
CA ASP A 161 15.25 -19.47 -53.19
C ASP A 161 14.54 -20.16 -52.03
N GLN A 162 14.89 -19.73 -50.81
CA GLN A 162 13.91 -19.56 -49.74
C GLN A 162 14.11 -18.21 -49.05
N ASP A 163 13.28 -17.29 -49.53
CA ASP A 163 12.80 -16.09 -48.86
C ASP A 163 12.02 -16.43 -47.58
N GLU A 164 12.11 -15.50 -46.62
CA GLU A 164 11.13 -15.17 -45.55
C GLU A 164 10.80 -16.26 -44.50
N GLY A 165 10.80 -16.02 -43.18
CA GLY A 165 10.89 -14.79 -42.40
C GLY A 165 10.45 -15.06 -40.94
N ALA A 166 10.71 -14.08 -40.08
CA ALA A 166 10.18 -13.85 -38.72
C ALA A 166 10.60 -14.86 -37.61
N GLU A 167 11.51 -14.55 -36.67
CA GLU A 167 11.40 -13.53 -35.58
C GLU A 167 10.14 -13.75 -34.70
N ASP A 168 10.16 -13.84 -33.37
CA ASP A 168 11.15 -13.39 -32.41
C ASP A 168 10.94 -14.08 -31.05
N ARG A 169 12.03 -14.23 -30.30
CA ARG A 169 12.07 -14.80 -28.94
C ARG A 169 12.28 -13.67 -27.93
N ARG A 170 11.51 -13.75 -26.83
CA ARG A 170 11.83 -13.27 -25.47
C ARG A 170 11.83 -11.74 -25.30
N CYS A 171 10.98 -11.20 -24.44
CA CYS A 171 11.09 -11.22 -22.97
C CYS A 171 12.41 -10.60 -22.49
N GLU A 172 12.39 -9.30 -22.23
CA GLU A 172 13.30 -8.69 -21.27
C GLU A 172 12.61 -7.59 -20.46
N SER A 173 12.92 -7.66 -19.17
CA SER A 173 12.61 -6.75 -18.07
C SER A 173 13.12 -5.32 -18.26
N ALA A 174 12.44 -4.34 -17.64
CA ALA A 174 13.01 -3.42 -16.64
C ALA A 174 12.17 -2.14 -16.43
N SER A 175 12.04 -1.73 -15.16
CA SER A 175 12.13 -0.35 -14.62
C SER A 175 11.23 0.76 -15.22
N ARG A 176 10.21 1.30 -14.52
CA ARG A 176 10.25 2.32 -13.44
C ARG A 176 11.31 3.43 -13.61
N GLU A 177 10.88 4.62 -14.06
CA GLU A 177 11.17 5.97 -13.51
C GLU A 177 10.26 7.00 -14.26
N SER A 178 9.32 7.71 -13.61
CA SER A 178 9.37 9.15 -13.22
C SER A 178 9.86 10.08 -14.35
N THR A 179 9.06 10.99 -14.94
CA THR A 179 8.64 12.34 -14.45
C THR A 179 7.64 12.93 -15.49
N ARG A 180 6.50 13.54 -15.10
CA ARG A 180 6.27 15.00 -14.93
C ARG A 180 6.31 15.82 -16.23
N GLU A 181 5.16 16.42 -16.60
CA GLU A 181 4.93 17.72 -17.29
C GLU A 181 3.60 17.63 -18.06
N ASP A 182 2.52 18.22 -17.55
CA ASP A 182 2.09 19.62 -17.67
C ASP A 182 1.02 19.80 -18.76
N ARG A 183 -0.17 20.20 -18.27
CA ARG A 183 -1.13 21.14 -18.85
C ARG A 183 -1.06 21.42 -20.35
N ALA A 184 -2.18 21.18 -21.05
CA ALA A 184 -3.15 22.21 -21.45
C ALA A 184 -3.96 21.76 -22.67
N GLY A 185 -5.28 22.03 -22.67
CA GLY A 185 -6.05 22.11 -23.90
C GLY A 185 -7.37 21.34 -23.88
N THR A 186 -8.38 21.85 -23.19
CA THR A 186 -9.79 21.60 -23.56
C THR A 186 -10.58 22.88 -23.29
N LEU A 187 -11.19 23.36 -24.37
CA LEU A 187 -12.41 24.17 -24.56
C LEU A 187 -12.91 25.03 -23.39
#